data_AF-A0A9P4MWB9-F1
#
_entry.id   AF-A0A9P4MWB9-F1
#
_cell.length_a   1.000
_cell.length_b   1.000
_cell.length_c   1.000
_cell.angle_alpha   90.00
_cell.angle_beta   90.00
_cell.angle_gamma   90.00
#
_symmetry.space_group_name_H-M   'P 1'
#
loop_
_entity.id
_entity.type
_entity.pdbx_description
1 polymer ?
#
loop_
_entity_poly.entity_id
_entity_poly.type
_entity_poly.pdbx_seq_one_letter_code
_entity_poly.pdbx_strand_id
1 'polypeptide(L)'
;MLTWTTQAENEEFELEGYENLEQPGSYASDEDDNDDMDDDDDDEPLEHKTRHAFFDRSVRMAEKAALRTQFEEDNSFTLNEDDDIITRPTSRDPGSFGRRNRQTGSTLPAYHKKVSHELDSDDELMVTMRDKGYTDQQIADRLAREGRCRYDRKSIGTRIGCIKLAQAAHIDRLLEEGYKVWEFEDDQLLMKAYELADIEVRYDIERIRAWRFRKVSEQMRRLSKDALFSAKACQERYRAIMNGTAGIPTDLDDDPDARRQELEKHRVARQLAREADEAQKEKKAEIKHRIKEEARLRNTQKAEQTALKRAEKTQEKADRAMRRAAQHQMRLQRAQENKQNKLSRLEEIKAQKVAQAQAAKDALGVNPHSPLKVNRVLDFKAVTPETPDPRIYLSFSDLKTLCKDRLQDADDVYTLMQLKATCRSKGLSTAGTKIQMRYQLALNEARKYPSFEKNLAREIEGIARPEDEESGEQIESIEKDYVILV
;
A
#
# COMPACT_ATOMS: atom_id res chain seq x y z
N MET A 1 -18.56 -16.88 82.49
CA MET A 1 -17.19 -16.39 82.27
C MET A 1 -16.42 -17.48 81.54
N LEU A 2 -16.42 -17.46 80.21
CA LEU A 2 -15.67 -18.37 79.36
C LEU A 2 -14.67 -17.52 78.58
N THR A 3 -13.40 -17.56 79.00
CA THR A 3 -12.30 -16.87 78.36
C THR A 3 -11.76 -17.73 77.23
N TRP A 4 -11.91 -17.25 76.00
CA TRP A 4 -11.23 -17.79 74.83
C TRP A 4 -9.85 -17.14 74.71
N THR A 5 -8.80 -17.91 74.97
CA THR A 5 -7.41 -17.58 74.64
C THR A 5 -7.15 -17.99 73.20
N THR A 6 -7.07 -17.02 72.29
CA THR A 6 -6.56 -17.22 70.93
C THR A 6 -5.04 -17.12 70.95
N GLN A 7 -4.37 -18.26 70.86
CA GLN A 7 -2.96 -18.38 70.55
C GLN A 7 -2.81 -18.18 69.04
N ALA A 8 -2.28 -17.03 68.63
CA ALA A 8 -1.91 -16.76 67.25
C ALA A 8 -0.46 -17.24 67.05
N GLU A 9 -0.30 -18.42 66.47
CA GLU A 9 0.97 -18.86 65.90
C GLU A 9 1.13 -18.17 64.54
N ASN A 10 1.94 -17.11 64.52
CA ASN A 10 2.43 -16.51 63.28
C ASN A 10 3.54 -17.44 62.74
N GLU A 11 3.16 -18.40 61.90
CA GLU A 11 4.11 -19.07 61.01
C GLU A 11 4.49 -18.10 59.89
N GLU A 12 5.67 -17.52 60.06
CA GLU A 12 6.40 -16.70 59.10
C GLU A 12 6.77 -17.56 57.88
N PHE A 13 5.98 -17.43 56.80
CA PHE A 13 6.22 -18.11 55.54
C PHE A 13 7.31 -17.37 54.74
N GLU A 14 8.58 -17.63 55.06
CA GLU A 14 9.73 -17.19 54.27
C GLU A 14 9.80 -18.00 52.97
N LEU A 15 9.52 -17.34 51.84
CA LEU A 15 9.63 -17.91 50.50
C LEU A 15 11.09 -17.80 50.01
N GLU A 16 11.99 -18.60 50.58
CA GLU A 16 13.37 -18.76 50.06
C GLU A 16 13.34 -19.64 48.79
N GLY A 17 13.74 -19.09 47.64
CA GLY A 17 13.94 -19.94 46.44
C GLY A 17 13.89 -19.33 45.04
N TYR A 18 13.90 -18.00 44.88
CA TYR A 18 13.79 -17.36 43.54
C TYR A 18 15.02 -16.57 43.08
N GLU A 19 16.20 -16.80 43.65
CA GLU A 19 17.42 -16.07 43.27
C GLU A 19 18.15 -16.62 42.03
N ASN A 20 17.67 -17.69 41.39
CA ASN A 20 18.39 -18.37 40.29
C ASN A 20 17.68 -18.38 38.92
N LEU A 21 16.79 -17.43 38.65
CA LEU A 21 16.22 -17.21 37.32
C LEU A 21 16.92 -16.06 36.58
N GLU A 22 18.24 -16.19 36.40
CA GLU A 22 18.96 -15.49 35.34
C GLU A 22 18.51 -16.09 33.99
N GLN A 23 17.64 -15.37 33.27
CA GLN A 23 17.36 -15.65 31.86
C GLN A 23 18.49 -15.07 30.99
N PRO A 24 19.26 -15.90 30.26
CA PRO A 24 20.16 -15.42 29.22
C PRO A 24 19.35 -15.34 27.92
N GLY A 25 18.87 -14.15 27.57
CA GLY A 25 17.98 -13.99 26.41
C GLY A 25 17.82 -12.56 25.95
N SER A 26 18.90 -12.00 25.40
CA SER A 26 18.91 -10.72 24.68
C SER A 26 17.92 -10.71 23.52
N TYR A 27 16.81 -9.98 23.66
CA TYR A 27 16.10 -9.42 22.51
C TYR A 27 16.43 -7.93 22.46
N ALA A 28 17.25 -7.59 21.47
CA ALA A 28 17.50 -6.22 21.07
C ALA A 28 16.21 -5.64 20.47
N SER A 29 15.55 -4.77 21.23
CA SER A 29 14.52 -3.87 20.73
C SER A 29 15.24 -2.61 20.23
N ASP A 30 15.33 -2.44 18.92
CA ASP A 30 15.69 -1.18 18.28
C ASP A 30 14.49 -0.22 18.44
N GLU A 31 14.55 0.62 19.47
CA GLU A 31 13.64 1.77 19.62
C GLU A 31 14.31 3.00 19.01
N ASP A 32 13.87 3.34 17.78
CA ASP A 32 14.18 4.60 17.11
C ASP A 32 13.41 5.73 17.81
N ASP A 33 14.17 6.61 18.46
CA ASP A 33 13.76 7.92 18.98
C ASP A 33 13.28 8.82 17.82
N ASN A 34 11.97 9.04 17.74
CA ASN A 34 11.42 10.29 17.23
C ASN A 34 10.52 10.85 18.33
N ASP A 35 10.98 11.89 19.02
CA ASP A 35 10.15 13.03 19.41
C ASP A 35 11.09 14.19 19.79
N ASP A 36 11.29 15.05 18.80
CA ASP A 36 11.78 16.42 18.95
C ASP A 36 10.54 17.32 18.89
N MET A 37 9.92 17.56 20.04
CA MET A 37 8.96 18.64 20.28
C MET A 37 9.07 19.05 21.75
N ASP A 38 9.87 20.09 21.98
CA ASP A 38 9.80 20.98 23.13
C ASP A 38 8.35 21.48 23.31
N ASP A 39 7.78 21.31 24.51
CA ASP A 39 6.92 22.32 25.14
C ASP A 39 6.66 22.00 26.63
N ASP A 40 7.30 22.82 27.48
CA ASP A 40 6.92 23.32 28.81
C ASP A 40 6.38 22.38 29.92
N ASP A 41 7.27 22.18 30.89
CA ASP A 41 7.11 22.12 32.36
C ASP A 41 5.70 22.00 32.97
N ASP A 42 5.35 20.79 33.44
CA ASP A 42 4.99 20.46 34.84
C ASP A 42 4.32 19.08 34.87
N ASP A 43 5.03 18.01 35.29
CA ASP A 43 4.34 16.76 35.65
C ASP A 43 5.00 16.00 36.81
N GLU A 44 4.16 15.75 37.83
CA GLU A 44 4.32 14.66 38.81
C GLU A 44 4.25 13.30 38.07
N PRO A 45 4.95 12.25 38.54
CA PRO A 45 5.01 10.97 37.84
C PRO A 45 3.68 10.21 37.96
N LEU A 46 2.89 10.20 36.88
CA LEU A 46 1.78 9.26 36.72
C LEU A 46 2.26 8.01 35.99
N GLU A 47 1.99 6.84 36.59
CA GLU A 47 2.27 5.53 36.01
C GLU A 47 1.47 5.32 34.71
N HIS A 48 2.13 5.51 33.58
CA HIS A 48 1.58 5.21 32.26
C HIS A 48 1.45 3.69 32.09
N LYS A 49 0.22 3.19 32.18
CA LYS A 49 -0.18 1.91 31.57
C LYS A 49 0.11 1.98 30.07
N THR A 50 1.11 1.24 29.62
CA THR A 50 1.52 1.09 28.22
C THR A 50 0.32 0.66 27.37
N ARG A 51 -0.22 1.57 26.56
CA ARG A 51 -1.27 1.28 25.58
C ARG A 51 -0.64 0.56 24.38
N HIS A 52 -1.01 -0.71 24.21
CA HIS A 52 -0.65 -1.55 23.07
C HIS A 52 -1.48 -1.20 21.81
N ALA A 53 -1.42 0.05 21.34
CA ALA A 53 -2.31 0.51 20.25
C ALA A 53 -1.65 1.40 19.17
N PHE A 54 -0.33 1.59 19.20
CA PHE A 54 0.35 2.40 18.18
C PHE A 54 0.87 1.58 16.99
N PHE A 55 1.08 0.27 17.14
CA PHE A 55 1.60 -0.59 16.08
C PHE A 55 0.64 -0.74 14.88
N ASP A 56 -0.66 -0.90 15.12
CA ASP A 56 -1.63 -1.05 14.02
C ASP A 56 -1.83 0.23 13.21
N ARG A 57 -1.60 1.40 13.82
CA ARG A 57 -1.80 2.69 13.16
C ARG A 57 -0.60 3.07 12.29
N SER A 58 0.61 2.78 12.75
CA SER A 58 1.86 3.00 12.01
C SER A 58 2.01 1.99 10.86
N VAL A 59 1.68 0.71 11.08
CA VAL A 59 1.68 -0.32 10.02
C VAL A 59 0.68 0.03 8.92
N ARG A 60 -0.56 0.45 9.26
CA ARG A 60 -1.53 0.90 8.24
C ARG A 60 -1.12 2.16 7.50
N MET A 61 -0.41 3.09 8.14
CA MET A 61 0.15 4.28 7.46
C MET A 61 1.29 3.90 6.51
N ALA A 62 2.17 2.99 6.93
CA ALA A 62 3.26 2.47 6.11
C ALA A 62 2.75 1.65 4.92
N GLU A 63 1.77 0.77 5.12
CA GLU A 63 1.08 0.05 4.03
C GLU A 63 0.41 1.01 3.04
N LYS A 64 -0.25 2.07 3.55
CA LYS A 64 -0.88 3.09 2.71
C LYS A 64 0.13 3.95 1.96
N ALA A 65 1.32 4.15 2.50
CA ALA A 65 2.42 4.81 1.81
C ALA A 65 3.07 3.89 0.75
N ALA A 66 3.26 2.61 1.07
CA ALA A 66 3.78 1.61 0.14
C ALA A 66 2.84 1.39 -1.07
N LEU A 67 1.52 1.40 -0.84
CA LEU A 67 0.51 1.35 -1.91
C LEU A 67 0.52 2.60 -2.81
N ARG A 68 0.99 3.75 -2.33
CA ARG A 68 1.20 4.95 -3.18
C ARG A 68 2.44 4.83 -4.05
N THR A 69 3.44 4.06 -3.63
CA THR A 69 4.69 3.86 -4.38
C THR A 69 4.64 2.71 -5.37
N GLN A 70 3.62 1.83 -5.31
CA GLN A 70 3.40 0.77 -6.30
C GLN A 70 2.54 1.23 -7.49
N PHE A 71 2.44 2.54 -7.73
CA PHE A 71 1.75 3.07 -8.90
C PHE A 71 2.58 2.81 -10.16
N GLU A 72 1.93 2.22 -11.17
CA GLU A 72 2.49 1.71 -12.42
C GLU A 72 3.41 2.71 -13.14
N GLU A 73 4.60 2.25 -13.55
CA GLU A 73 5.62 3.01 -14.30
C GLU A 73 5.13 3.54 -15.66
N ASP A 74 3.94 3.17 -16.12
CA ASP A 74 3.34 3.67 -17.36
C ASP A 74 2.60 5.02 -17.20
N ASN A 75 2.46 5.54 -15.98
CA ASN A 75 1.99 6.91 -15.71
C ASN A 75 3.12 7.79 -15.14
N SER A 76 4.24 7.85 -15.87
CA SER A 76 5.26 8.88 -15.69
C SER A 76 4.60 10.26 -15.80
N PHE A 77 4.43 10.92 -14.65
CA PHE A 77 3.98 12.30 -14.53
C PHE A 77 5.01 13.22 -15.21
N THR A 78 4.89 13.36 -16.52
CA THR A 78 5.50 14.44 -17.27
C THR A 78 4.80 15.69 -16.78
N LEU A 79 5.52 16.51 -16.02
CA LEU A 79 5.18 17.92 -15.80
C LEU A 79 5.19 18.59 -17.18
N ASN A 80 4.10 18.43 -17.94
CA ASN A 80 3.76 19.35 -19.00
C ASN A 80 3.42 20.66 -18.30
N GLU A 81 4.31 21.64 -18.48
CA GLU A 81 4.10 23.04 -18.20
C GLU A 81 3.01 23.59 -19.14
N ASP A 82 1.77 23.15 -18.94
CA ASP A 82 0.60 23.77 -19.55
C ASP A 82 0.17 24.93 -18.63
N ASP A 83 0.57 26.14 -19.00
CA ASP A 83 0.30 27.43 -18.36
C ASP A 83 -1.19 27.85 -18.30
N ASP A 84 -2.13 26.95 -18.63
CA ASP A 84 -3.56 27.27 -18.78
C ASP A 84 -4.43 26.98 -17.53
N ILE A 85 -3.85 26.55 -16.41
CA ILE A 85 -4.61 26.26 -15.17
C ILE A 85 -4.74 27.47 -14.23
N ILE A 86 -3.93 28.52 -14.42
CA ILE A 86 -3.84 29.64 -13.46
C ILE A 86 -4.99 30.67 -13.60
N THR A 87 -5.80 30.61 -14.66
CA THR A 87 -6.87 31.60 -14.92
C THR A 87 -8.29 31.06 -14.82
N ARG A 88 -8.52 29.89 -14.21
CA ARG A 88 -9.89 29.50 -13.82
C ARG A 88 -10.26 30.23 -12.53
N PRO A 89 -11.19 31.21 -12.55
CA PRO A 89 -11.66 31.83 -11.33
C PRO A 89 -12.29 30.74 -10.46
N THR A 90 -11.72 30.54 -9.28
CA THR A 90 -12.30 29.63 -8.30
C THR A 90 -13.70 30.16 -7.96
N SER A 91 -14.74 29.37 -8.16
CA SER A 91 -16.13 29.74 -7.84
C SER A 91 -16.43 29.85 -6.34
N ARG A 92 -15.38 29.96 -5.52
CA ARG A 92 -15.48 30.21 -4.08
C ARG A 92 -15.37 31.71 -3.84
N ASP A 93 -16.50 32.38 -3.98
CA ASP A 93 -16.70 33.68 -3.36
C ASP A 93 -16.43 33.56 -1.84
N PRO A 94 -15.45 34.28 -1.29
CA PRO A 94 -15.21 34.32 0.14
C PRO A 94 -16.37 35.06 0.80
N GLY A 95 -17.23 34.33 1.50
CA GLY A 95 -18.34 34.90 2.28
C GLY A 95 -19.73 34.30 2.03
N SER A 96 -19.90 33.38 1.06
CA SER A 96 -21.18 32.71 0.82
C SER A 96 -21.19 31.28 1.34
N PHE A 97 -21.29 31.13 2.66
CA PHE A 97 -21.82 29.89 3.27
C PHE A 97 -23.32 29.74 2.92
N GLY A 98 -23.60 29.18 1.74
CA GLY A 98 -24.78 28.35 1.46
C GLY A 98 -26.19 28.93 1.65
N ARG A 99 -26.42 30.24 1.52
CA ARG A 99 -27.74 30.84 1.80
C ARG A 99 -28.36 31.75 0.74
N ARG A 100 -27.79 31.94 -0.45
CA ARG A 100 -28.29 33.00 -1.36
C ARG A 100 -29.35 32.60 -2.40
N ASN A 101 -29.50 31.32 -2.75
CA ASN A 101 -30.52 30.86 -3.71
C ASN A 101 -31.58 29.92 -3.09
N ARG A 102 -31.87 30.08 -1.80
CA ARG A 102 -33.04 29.42 -1.19
C ARG A 102 -34.18 30.42 -1.10
N GLN A 103 -35.35 30.02 -1.57
CA GLN A 103 -36.58 30.76 -1.27
C GLN A 103 -36.68 30.90 0.26
N THR A 104 -36.90 32.12 0.71
CA THR A 104 -37.09 32.44 2.12
C THR A 104 -38.27 31.61 2.65
N GLY A 105 -37.99 30.57 3.45
CA GLY A 105 -38.99 29.59 3.91
C GLY A 105 -38.75 28.14 3.46
N SER A 106 -37.85 27.86 2.51
CA SER A 106 -37.52 26.48 2.13
C SER A 106 -36.59 25.86 3.19
N THR A 107 -37.14 25.09 4.13
CA THR A 107 -36.32 24.19 4.97
C THR A 107 -35.57 23.22 4.06
N LEU A 108 -34.31 22.90 4.41
CA LEU A 108 -33.57 21.80 3.75
C LEU A 108 -34.51 20.57 3.66
N PRO A 109 -34.70 19.95 2.48
CA PRO A 109 -35.61 18.81 2.31
C PRO A 109 -35.37 17.68 3.34
N ALA A 110 -34.11 17.53 3.76
CA ALA A 110 -33.68 16.56 4.76
C ALA A 110 -34.24 16.78 6.19
N TYR A 111 -34.73 17.97 6.55
CA TYR A 111 -35.16 18.28 7.93
C TYR A 111 -36.68 18.23 8.12
N HIS A 112 -37.44 17.94 7.07
CA HIS A 112 -38.91 17.87 7.16
C HIS A 112 -39.40 16.47 7.56
N LYS A 113 -38.57 15.44 7.44
CA LYS A 113 -38.91 14.07 7.86
C LYS A 113 -38.77 13.94 9.38
N LYS A 114 -39.85 13.54 10.06
CA LYS A 114 -39.80 13.22 11.49
C LYS A 114 -38.89 12.00 11.72
N VAL A 115 -38.25 11.94 12.89
CA VAL A 115 -37.52 10.73 13.31
C VAL A 115 -38.55 9.76 13.88
N SER A 116 -38.65 8.58 13.28
CA SER A 116 -39.48 7.47 13.76
C SER A 116 -38.60 6.33 14.29
N HIS A 117 -39.21 5.39 15.00
CA HIS A 117 -38.56 4.14 15.40
C HIS A 117 -38.40 3.18 14.22
N GLU A 118 -39.36 3.21 13.27
CA GLU A 118 -39.24 2.59 11.95
C GLU A 118 -38.23 3.39 11.12
N LEU A 119 -37.13 2.73 10.73
CA LEU A 119 -36.07 3.33 9.93
C LEU A 119 -36.57 3.51 8.50
N ASP A 120 -36.49 4.73 7.97
CA ASP A 120 -36.61 4.92 6.53
C ASP A 120 -35.33 4.44 5.83
N SER A 121 -35.37 4.30 4.50
CA SER A 121 -34.20 3.79 3.77
C SER A 121 -32.93 4.63 3.97
N ASP A 122 -33.07 5.94 4.24
CA ASP A 122 -31.93 6.83 4.46
C ASP A 122 -31.38 6.67 5.88
N ASP A 123 -32.27 6.59 6.88
CA ASP A 123 -31.98 6.37 8.30
C ASP A 123 -31.33 4.99 8.50
N GLU A 124 -31.80 3.94 7.80
CA GLU A 124 -31.18 2.60 7.78
C GLU A 124 -29.74 2.64 7.25
N LEU A 125 -29.52 3.34 6.12
CA LEU A 125 -28.17 3.49 5.57
C LEU A 125 -27.25 4.27 6.53
N MET A 126 -27.77 5.33 7.16
CA MET A 126 -27.01 6.14 8.12
C MET A 126 -26.59 5.31 9.34
N VAL A 127 -27.50 4.55 9.94
CA VAL A 127 -27.22 3.71 11.11
C VAL A 127 -26.25 2.59 10.74
N THR A 128 -26.50 1.85 9.65
CA THR A 128 -25.64 0.73 9.22
C THR A 128 -24.22 1.18 8.87
N MET A 129 -24.04 2.35 8.24
CA MET A 129 -22.71 2.90 8.01
C MET A 129 -22.05 3.38 9.31
N ARG A 130 -22.81 3.94 10.25
CA ARG A 130 -22.23 4.37 11.52
C ARG A 130 -21.73 3.19 12.35
N ASP A 131 -22.50 2.11 12.40
CA ASP A 131 -22.12 0.90 13.14
C ASP A 131 -20.92 0.18 12.49
N LYS A 132 -20.70 0.36 11.17
CA LYS A 132 -19.48 -0.05 10.46
C LYS A 132 -18.28 0.88 10.67
N GLY A 133 -18.42 1.97 11.43
CA GLY A 133 -17.34 2.90 11.76
C GLY A 133 -17.05 3.97 10.70
N TYR A 134 -17.95 4.21 9.74
CA TYR A 134 -17.79 5.30 8.78
C TYR A 134 -17.93 6.67 9.45
N THR A 135 -17.15 7.64 9.00
CA THR A 135 -17.23 9.02 9.48
C THR A 135 -18.47 9.73 8.93
N ASP A 136 -18.99 10.72 9.67
CA ASP A 136 -20.18 11.47 9.25
C ASP A 136 -20.03 12.12 7.86
N GLN A 137 -18.81 12.48 7.46
CA GLN A 137 -18.53 12.99 6.11
C GLN A 137 -18.75 11.93 5.05
N GLN A 138 -18.19 10.73 5.25
CA GLN A 138 -18.32 9.63 4.31
C GLN A 138 -19.77 9.19 4.15
N ILE A 139 -20.55 9.24 5.23
CA ILE A 139 -21.99 8.95 5.22
C ILE A 139 -22.73 10.02 4.39
N ALA A 140 -22.45 11.31 4.60
CA ALA A 140 -23.03 12.40 3.80
C ALA A 140 -22.72 12.25 2.30
N ASP A 141 -21.44 11.98 1.98
CA ASP A 141 -20.97 11.82 0.61
C ASP A 141 -21.59 10.59 -0.05
N ARG A 142 -21.80 9.50 0.71
CA ARG A 142 -22.45 8.29 0.22
C ARG A 142 -23.93 8.53 -0.08
N LEU A 143 -24.66 9.19 0.81
CA LEU A 143 -26.06 9.58 0.60
C LEU A 143 -26.20 10.48 -0.63
N ALA A 144 -25.30 11.46 -0.80
CA ALA A 144 -25.28 12.32 -1.96
C ALA A 144 -24.98 11.57 -3.27
N ARG A 145 -24.07 10.59 -3.23
CA ARG A 145 -23.70 9.76 -4.39
C ARG A 145 -24.83 8.84 -4.84
N GLU A 146 -25.59 8.28 -3.90
CA GLU A 146 -26.75 7.43 -4.19
C GLU A 146 -28.00 8.23 -4.61
N GLY A 147 -27.91 9.57 -4.69
CA GLY A 147 -29.03 10.42 -5.06
C GLY A 147 -30.11 10.55 -3.98
N ARG A 148 -29.80 10.15 -2.74
CA ARG A 148 -30.68 10.24 -1.57
C ARG A 148 -30.73 11.67 -1.01
N CYS A 149 -31.47 11.86 0.09
CA CYS A 149 -31.55 13.15 0.77
C CYS A 149 -30.15 13.67 1.13
N ARG A 150 -29.87 14.92 0.76
CA ARG A 150 -28.59 15.57 1.07
C ARG A 150 -28.60 16.08 2.52
N TYR A 151 -27.97 15.31 3.40
CA TYR A 151 -27.72 15.71 4.79
C TYR A 151 -26.43 16.53 4.91
N ASP A 152 -26.38 17.42 5.90
CA ASP A 152 -25.13 18.09 6.27
C ASP A 152 -24.30 17.16 7.16
N ARG A 153 -22.97 17.19 7.02
CA ARG A 153 -22.03 16.38 7.80
C ARG A 153 -22.28 16.51 9.31
N LYS A 154 -22.54 17.73 9.79
CA LYS A 154 -22.79 17.99 11.21
C LYS A 154 -24.12 17.44 11.72
N SER A 155 -25.08 17.23 10.82
CA SER A 155 -26.44 16.82 11.16
C SER A 155 -26.63 15.31 11.25
N ILE A 156 -25.75 14.52 10.62
CA ILE A 156 -25.86 13.06 10.57
C ILE A 156 -25.72 12.45 11.97
N GLY A 157 -24.71 12.86 12.74
CA GLY A 157 -24.51 12.37 14.11
C GLY A 157 -25.72 12.64 15.02
N THR A 158 -26.28 13.85 14.95
CA THR A 158 -27.50 14.22 15.69
C THR A 158 -28.70 13.40 15.23
N ARG A 159 -28.92 13.23 13.92
CA ARG A 159 -30.02 12.44 13.35
C ARG A 159 -29.96 10.99 13.83
N ILE A 160 -28.79 10.34 13.75
CA ILE A 160 -28.56 8.97 14.24
C ILE A 160 -28.82 8.87 15.74
N GLY A 161 -28.37 9.84 16.53
CA GLY A 161 -28.65 9.88 17.97
C GLY A 161 -30.15 9.93 18.27
N CYS A 162 -30.90 10.79 17.58
CA CYS A 162 -32.35 10.86 17.71
C CYS A 162 -33.05 9.55 17.29
N ILE A 163 -32.57 8.88 16.24
CA ILE A 163 -33.10 7.58 15.78
C ILE A 163 -32.92 6.53 16.89
N LYS A 164 -31.71 6.43 17.47
CA LYS A 164 -31.43 5.48 18.55
C LYS A 164 -32.30 5.76 19.78
N LEU A 165 -32.55 7.04 20.11
CA LEU A 165 -33.48 7.41 21.17
C LEU A 165 -34.93 7.02 20.86
N ALA A 166 -35.38 7.22 19.62
CA ALA A 166 -36.74 6.82 19.20
C ALA A 166 -36.93 5.30 19.24
N GLN A 167 -35.90 4.54 18.84
CA GLN A 167 -35.89 3.07 18.94
C GLN A 167 -35.89 2.60 20.39
N ALA A 168 -35.07 3.20 21.26
CA ALA A 168 -35.05 2.90 22.69
C ALA A 168 -36.42 3.17 23.33
N ALA A 169 -37.02 4.34 23.08
CA ALA A 169 -38.34 4.68 23.59
C ALA A 169 -39.46 3.73 23.09
N HIS A 170 -39.31 3.17 21.88
CA HIS A 170 -40.22 2.16 21.37
C HIS A 170 -40.03 0.82 22.10
N ILE A 171 -38.79 0.40 22.33
CA ILE A 171 -38.48 -0.80 23.11
C ILE A 171 -39.01 -0.67 24.55
N ASP A 172 -38.85 0.49 25.18
CA ASP A 172 -39.40 0.78 26.51
C ASP A 172 -40.91 0.60 26.53
N ARG A 173 -41.63 1.12 25.52
CA ARG A 173 -43.07 0.90 25.38
C ARG A 173 -43.43 -0.57 25.22
N LEU A 174 -42.68 -1.32 24.41
CA LEU A 174 -42.90 -2.76 24.22
C LEU A 174 -42.68 -3.56 25.51
N LEU A 175 -41.73 -3.14 26.36
CA LEU A 175 -41.50 -3.72 27.68
C LEU A 175 -42.65 -3.38 28.64
N GLU A 176 -43.11 -2.12 28.65
CA GLU A 176 -44.26 -1.67 29.47
C GLU A 176 -45.56 -2.39 29.11
N GLU A 177 -45.80 -2.60 27.80
CA GLU A 177 -46.96 -3.31 27.28
C GLU A 177 -46.85 -4.85 27.41
N GLY A 178 -45.66 -5.35 27.78
CA GLY A 178 -45.39 -6.79 27.94
C GLY A 178 -45.21 -7.57 26.64
N TYR A 179 -45.08 -6.88 25.50
CA TYR A 179 -44.75 -7.50 24.20
C TYR A 179 -43.28 -7.93 24.13
N LYS A 180 -42.40 -7.25 24.88
CA LYS A 180 -41.01 -7.64 25.07
C LYS A 180 -40.79 -7.98 26.54
N VAL A 181 -39.93 -8.95 26.82
CA VAL A 181 -39.51 -9.35 28.16
C VAL A 181 -37.99 -9.34 28.21
N TRP A 182 -37.43 -9.05 29.38
CA TRP A 182 -35.99 -9.15 29.62
C TRP A 182 -35.55 -10.60 29.57
N GLU A 183 -34.53 -10.88 28.77
CA GLU A 183 -33.91 -12.21 28.70
C GLU A 183 -32.74 -12.32 29.68
N PHE A 184 -32.36 -13.54 30.03
CA PHE A 184 -31.23 -13.78 30.92
C PHE A 184 -29.91 -13.23 30.36
N GLU A 185 -29.73 -13.27 29.04
CA GLU A 185 -28.55 -12.70 28.38
C GLU A 185 -28.51 -11.17 28.51
N ASP A 186 -29.67 -10.51 28.45
CA ASP A 186 -29.81 -9.07 28.66
C ASP A 186 -29.46 -8.71 30.11
N ASP A 187 -29.87 -9.50 31.09
CA ASP A 187 -29.51 -9.30 32.50
C ASP A 187 -28.00 -9.41 32.72
N GLN A 188 -27.34 -10.41 32.11
CA GLN A 188 -25.89 -10.52 32.17
C GLN A 188 -25.18 -9.33 31.53
N LEU A 189 -25.69 -8.85 30.40
CA LEU A 189 -25.16 -7.67 29.72
C LEU A 189 -25.36 -6.43 30.58
N LEU A 190 -26.53 -6.27 31.19
CA LEU A 190 -26.88 -5.16 32.08
C LEU A 190 -25.93 -5.10 33.28
N MET A 191 -25.67 -6.23 33.93
CA MET A 191 -24.75 -6.29 35.08
C MET A 191 -23.32 -5.87 34.67
N LYS A 192 -22.81 -6.37 33.54
CA LYS A 192 -21.50 -5.97 33.01
C LYS A 192 -21.45 -4.47 32.66
N ALA A 193 -22.49 -3.97 32.01
CA ALA A 193 -22.60 -2.56 31.63
C ALA A 193 -22.65 -1.65 32.86
N TYR A 194 -23.38 -2.06 33.91
CA TYR A 194 -23.47 -1.36 35.17
C TYR A 194 -22.11 -1.28 35.87
N GLU A 195 -21.37 -2.39 35.95
CA GLU A 195 -20.03 -2.41 36.54
C GLU A 195 -19.06 -1.46 35.81
N LEU A 196 -19.06 -1.47 34.48
CA LEU A 196 -18.24 -0.56 33.67
C LEU A 196 -18.63 0.91 33.91
N ALA A 197 -19.93 1.22 33.92
CA ALA A 197 -20.42 2.56 34.18
C ALA A 197 -20.05 3.05 35.59
N ASP A 198 -20.13 2.18 36.61
CA ASP A 198 -19.74 2.52 37.99
C ASP A 198 -18.24 2.82 38.09
N ILE A 199 -17.39 2.07 37.37
CA ILE A 199 -15.96 2.37 37.28
C ILE A 199 -15.73 3.77 36.70
N GLU A 200 -16.37 4.11 35.58
CA GLU A 200 -16.26 5.44 34.96
C GLU A 200 -16.73 6.56 35.90
N VAL A 201 -17.88 6.37 36.54
CA VAL A 201 -18.44 7.33 37.50
C VAL A 201 -17.52 7.52 38.70
N ARG A 202 -16.90 6.45 39.22
CA ARG A 202 -15.92 6.55 40.32
C ARG A 202 -14.71 7.39 39.92
N TYR A 203 -14.16 7.17 38.73
CA TYR A 203 -13.07 8.00 38.21
C TYR A 203 -13.47 9.47 38.08
N ASP A 204 -14.69 9.75 37.61
CA ASP A 204 -15.20 11.11 37.52
C ASP A 204 -15.42 11.75 38.88
N ILE A 205 -15.93 11.00 39.86
CA ILE A 205 -16.07 11.45 41.25
C ILE A 205 -14.69 11.78 41.83
N GLU A 206 -13.68 10.94 41.60
CA GLU A 206 -12.30 11.18 42.07
C GLU A 206 -11.69 12.41 41.39
N ARG A 207 -11.88 12.56 40.08
CA ARG A 207 -11.46 13.75 39.32
C ARG A 207 -12.11 15.01 39.86
N ILE A 208 -13.42 14.99 40.12
CA ILE A 208 -14.16 16.12 40.72
C ILE A 208 -13.67 16.38 42.15
N ARG A 209 -13.40 15.34 42.96
CA ARG A 209 -12.84 15.48 44.31
C ARG A 209 -11.45 16.11 44.29
N ALA A 210 -10.58 15.74 43.36
CA ALA A 210 -9.28 16.36 43.16
C ALA A 210 -9.44 17.83 42.70
N TRP A 211 -10.36 18.08 41.79
CA TRP A 211 -10.64 19.43 41.28
C TRP A 211 -11.27 20.36 42.34
N ARG A 212 -12.04 19.81 43.28
CA ARG A 212 -12.65 20.56 44.40
C ARG A 212 -11.63 21.42 45.12
N PHE A 213 -10.44 20.88 45.43
CA PHE A 213 -9.43 21.63 46.17
C PHE A 213 -8.71 22.69 45.33
N ARG A 214 -8.71 22.56 44.00
CA ARG A 214 -8.33 23.67 43.10
C ARG A 214 -9.32 24.83 43.23
N LYS A 215 -10.62 24.54 43.34
CA LYS A 215 -11.62 25.57 43.62
C LYS A 215 -11.55 26.13 45.02
N VAL A 216 -11.27 25.30 46.03
CA VAL A 216 -11.07 25.79 47.41
C VAL A 216 -9.89 26.76 47.47
N SER A 217 -8.74 26.42 46.89
CA SER A 217 -7.58 27.33 46.90
C SER A 217 -7.85 28.63 46.15
N GLU A 218 -8.58 28.58 45.03
CA GLU A 218 -9.03 29.78 44.31
C GLU A 218 -9.96 30.65 45.19
N GLN A 219 -10.94 30.05 45.86
CA GLN A 219 -11.84 30.79 46.77
C GLN A 219 -11.10 31.36 47.98
N MET A 220 -10.13 30.64 48.55
CA MET A 220 -9.29 31.15 49.64
C MET A 220 -8.52 32.41 49.22
N ARG A 221 -8.00 32.46 47.99
CA ARG A 221 -7.33 33.66 47.44
C ARG A 221 -8.30 34.83 47.23
N ARG A 222 -9.56 34.54 46.87
CA ARG A 222 -10.61 35.55 46.72
C ARG A 222 -11.00 36.15 48.08
N LEU A 223 -11.07 35.34 49.13
CA LEU A 223 -11.41 35.78 50.48
C LEU A 223 -10.25 36.55 51.14
N SER A 224 -9.02 36.09 50.95
CA SER A 224 -7.81 36.70 51.51
C SER A 224 -6.68 36.66 50.49
N LYS A 225 -6.17 37.84 50.11
CA LYS A 225 -5.12 37.97 49.09
C LYS A 225 -3.80 37.32 49.51
N ASP A 226 -3.53 37.29 50.82
CA ASP A 226 -2.29 36.74 51.37
C ASP A 226 -2.31 35.20 51.48
N ALA A 227 -3.48 34.57 51.32
CA ALA A 227 -3.62 33.11 51.39
C ALA A 227 -3.29 32.43 50.05
N LEU A 228 -2.01 32.45 49.68
CA LEU A 228 -1.48 31.84 48.45
C LEU A 228 -1.22 30.32 48.60
N PHE A 229 -2.14 29.60 49.25
CA PHE A 229 -2.00 28.15 49.46
C PHE A 229 -2.25 27.37 48.15
N SER A 230 -1.51 26.27 47.96
CA SER A 230 -1.75 25.34 46.86
C SER A 230 -2.97 24.45 47.12
N ALA A 231 -3.55 23.87 46.07
CA ALA A 231 -4.68 22.94 46.21
C ALA A 231 -4.36 21.76 47.14
N LYS A 232 -3.13 21.22 47.02
CA LYS A 232 -2.61 20.13 47.86
C LYS A 232 -2.52 20.53 49.33
N ALA A 233 -1.99 21.72 49.63
CA ALA A 233 -1.92 22.22 51.00
C ALA A 233 -3.32 22.42 51.63
N CYS A 234 -4.27 22.95 50.87
CA CYS A 234 -5.67 23.07 51.31
C CYS A 234 -6.30 21.69 51.59
N GLN A 235 -6.04 20.71 50.73
CA GLN A 235 -6.53 19.34 50.88
C GLN A 235 -5.97 18.64 52.12
N GLU A 236 -4.66 18.68 52.31
CA GLU A 236 -3.98 18.09 53.47
C GLU A 236 -4.47 18.72 54.77
N ARG A 237 -4.55 20.05 54.82
CA ARG A 237 -5.06 20.75 56.00
C ARG A 237 -6.51 20.40 56.29
N TYR A 238 -7.36 20.36 55.27
CA TYR A 238 -8.76 19.96 55.42
C TYR A 238 -8.89 18.53 55.96
N ARG A 239 -8.13 17.58 55.40
CA ARG A 239 -8.11 16.19 55.88
C ARG A 239 -7.64 16.10 57.32
N ALA A 240 -6.58 16.83 57.68
CA ALA A 240 -6.09 16.87 59.06
C ALA A 240 -7.16 17.44 60.02
N ILE A 241 -7.91 18.47 59.60
CA ILE A 241 -9.01 19.04 60.40
C ILE A 241 -10.13 18.01 60.57
N MET A 242 -10.58 17.38 59.49
CA MET A 242 -11.66 16.38 59.54
C MET A 242 -11.28 15.14 60.37
N ASN A 243 -10.01 14.75 60.37
CA ASN A 243 -9.50 13.64 61.15
C ASN A 243 -9.16 14.01 62.60
N GLY A 244 -9.22 15.30 62.95
CA GLY A 244 -8.80 15.79 64.27
C GLY A 244 -7.29 15.75 64.52
N THR A 245 -6.48 15.54 63.48
CA THR A 245 -5.01 15.49 63.55
C THR A 245 -4.35 16.80 63.11
N ALA A 246 -5.14 17.85 62.88
CA ALA A 246 -4.61 19.15 62.49
C ALA A 246 -3.77 19.75 63.62
N GLY A 247 -2.50 20.03 63.33
CA GLY A 247 -1.63 20.78 64.22
C GLY A 247 -2.22 22.16 64.54
N ILE A 248 -2.19 22.52 65.82
CA ILE A 248 -2.62 23.84 66.30
C ILE A 248 -1.63 24.88 65.74
N PRO A 249 -2.10 26.03 65.22
CA PRO A 249 -1.21 27.11 64.81
C PRO A 249 -0.23 27.49 65.93
N THR A 250 1.02 27.78 65.60
CA THR A 250 2.09 28.04 66.58
C THR A 250 1.76 29.15 67.58
N ASP A 251 1.00 30.17 67.17
CA ASP A 251 0.63 31.31 68.03
C ASP A 251 -0.46 30.97 69.06
N LEU A 252 -1.16 29.84 68.89
CA LEU A 252 -2.25 29.38 69.75
C LEU A 252 -1.86 28.13 70.55
N ASP A 253 -0.59 27.71 70.47
CA ASP A 253 -0.09 26.55 71.20
C ASP A 253 0.34 26.92 72.62
N ASP A 254 0.27 25.95 73.53
CA ASP A 254 0.61 26.18 74.94
C ASP A 254 2.10 26.51 75.13
N ASP A 255 2.98 25.91 74.30
CA ASP A 255 4.43 26.13 74.28
C ASP A 255 4.93 26.51 72.86
N PRO A 256 4.92 27.80 72.47
CA PRO A 256 5.25 28.23 71.11
C PRO A 256 6.71 27.99 70.74
N ASP A 257 7.63 28.01 71.70
CA ASP A 257 9.07 27.84 71.45
C ASP A 257 9.44 26.39 71.14
N ALA A 258 8.79 25.41 71.80
CA ALA A 258 8.98 24.00 71.51
C ALA A 258 8.51 23.68 70.08
N ARG A 259 7.32 24.18 69.70
CA ARG A 259 6.79 24.00 68.34
C ARG A 259 7.65 24.67 67.26
N ARG A 260 8.27 25.82 67.55
CA ARG A 260 9.23 26.45 66.62
C ARG A 260 10.44 25.54 66.36
N GLN A 261 11.00 24.92 67.40
CA GLN A 261 12.13 23.99 67.25
C GLN A 261 11.75 22.73 66.45
N GLU A 262 10.55 22.18 66.66
CA GLU A 262 10.05 21.04 65.87
C GLU A 262 9.90 21.40 64.39
N LEU A 263 9.35 22.58 64.08
CA LEU A 263 9.22 23.07 62.72
C LEU A 263 10.59 23.27 62.05
N GLU A 264 11.59 23.77 62.78
CA GLU A 264 12.96 23.88 62.27
C GLU A 264 13.58 22.52 61.97
N LYS A 265 13.44 21.54 62.87
CA LYS A 265 13.88 20.15 62.60
C LYS A 265 13.21 19.57 61.37
N HIS A 266 11.89 19.78 61.22
CA HIS A 266 11.15 19.34 60.04
C HIS A 266 11.63 20.04 58.75
N ARG A 267 11.95 21.34 58.82
CA ARG A 267 12.52 22.09 57.68
C ARG A 267 13.87 21.51 57.25
N VAL A 268 14.78 21.27 58.21
CA VAL A 268 16.10 20.68 57.95
C VAL A 268 15.95 19.27 57.36
N ALA A 269 15.10 18.43 57.93
CA ALA A 269 14.84 17.08 57.41
C ALA A 269 14.31 17.12 55.97
N ARG A 270 13.38 18.04 55.65
CA ARG A 270 12.82 18.18 54.30
C ARG A 270 13.79 18.83 53.31
N GLN A 271 14.80 19.57 53.78
CA GLN A 271 15.89 20.04 52.96
C GLN A 271 16.85 18.90 52.61
N LEU A 272 17.27 18.11 53.60
CA LEU A 272 18.09 16.91 53.39
C LEU A 272 17.41 15.90 52.45
N ALA A 273 16.09 15.72 52.56
CA ALA A 273 15.33 14.85 51.67
C ALA A 273 15.31 15.37 50.22
N ARG A 274 15.23 16.69 50.01
CA ARG A 274 15.29 17.29 48.67
C ARG A 274 16.68 17.14 48.04
N GLU A 275 17.72 17.42 48.81
CA GLU A 275 19.12 17.23 48.36
C GLU A 275 19.38 15.76 48.00
N ALA A 276 18.81 14.80 48.75
CA ALA A 276 18.91 13.38 48.43
C ALA A 276 18.16 13.00 47.13
N ASP A 277 16.95 13.54 46.90
CA ASP A 277 16.17 13.30 45.68
C ASP A 277 16.83 13.93 44.44
N GLU A 278 17.32 15.17 44.56
CA GLU A 278 18.10 15.84 43.52
C GLU A 278 19.36 15.05 43.18
N ALA A 279 20.12 14.57 44.18
CA ALA A 279 21.29 13.72 43.95
C ALA A 279 20.93 12.37 43.29
N GLN A 280 19.76 11.80 43.58
CA GLN A 280 19.28 10.60 42.88
C GLN A 280 18.86 10.89 41.44
N LYS A 281 18.20 12.03 41.20
CA LYS A 281 17.80 12.47 39.87
C LYS A 281 19.00 12.77 38.99
N GLU A 282 20.03 13.42 39.53
CA GLU A 282 21.31 13.67 38.86
C GLU A 282 22.00 12.35 38.48
N LYS A 283 22.14 11.40 39.41
CA LYS A 283 22.71 10.07 39.12
C LYS A 283 21.94 9.34 38.01
N LYS A 284 20.61 9.39 38.03
CA LYS A 284 19.77 8.80 36.96
C LYS A 284 19.98 9.52 35.63
N ALA A 285 20.10 10.84 35.63
CA ALA A 285 20.38 11.64 34.44
C ALA A 285 21.78 11.34 33.86
N GLU A 286 22.79 11.20 34.71
CA GLU A 286 24.16 10.81 34.32
C GLU A 286 24.19 9.42 33.68
N ILE A 287 23.48 8.44 34.26
CA ILE A 287 23.37 7.09 33.68
C ILE A 287 22.68 7.15 32.32
N LYS A 288 21.56 7.88 32.20
CA LYS A 288 20.85 8.08 30.92
C LYS A 288 21.75 8.74 29.87
N HIS A 289 22.51 9.77 30.25
CA HIS A 289 23.44 10.44 29.36
C HIS A 289 24.55 9.49 28.90
N ARG A 290 25.11 8.67 29.80
CA ARG A 290 26.12 7.66 29.45
C ARG A 290 25.58 6.62 28.46
N ILE A 291 24.36 6.12 28.68
CA ILE A 291 23.69 5.19 27.77
C ILE A 291 23.48 5.83 26.39
N LYS A 292 23.05 7.10 26.34
CA LYS A 292 22.83 7.84 25.09
C LYS A 292 24.13 8.03 24.30
N GLU A 293 25.22 8.41 24.97
CA GLU A 293 26.54 8.56 24.32
C GLU A 293 27.10 7.21 23.83
N GLU A 294 26.93 6.13 24.59
CA GLU A 294 27.30 4.78 24.17
C GLU A 294 26.49 4.31 22.95
N ALA A 295 25.17 4.56 22.94
CA ALA A 295 24.31 4.25 21.80
C ALA A 295 24.71 5.07 20.55
N ARG A 296 25.02 6.36 20.72
CA ARG A 296 25.50 7.22 19.64
C ARG A 296 26.81 6.70 19.05
N LEU A 297 27.77 6.32 19.88
CA LEU A 297 29.06 5.76 19.45
C LEU A 297 28.90 4.40 18.75
N ARG A 298 27.97 3.56 19.21
CA ARG A 298 27.65 2.30 18.53
C ARG A 298 27.01 2.54 17.16
N ASN A 299 26.16 3.55 17.04
CA ASN A 299 25.50 3.90 15.79
C ASN A 299 26.48 4.54 14.79
N THR A 300 27.42 5.38 15.23
CA THR A 300 28.48 5.91 14.36
C THR A 300 29.38 4.79 13.85
N GLN A 301 29.79 3.84 14.70
CA GLN A 301 30.58 2.68 14.28
C GLN A 301 29.84 1.81 13.26
N LYS A 302 28.55 1.53 13.49
CA LYS A 302 27.71 0.80 12.52
C LYS A 302 27.62 1.57 11.19
N ALA A 303 27.40 2.88 11.23
CA ALA A 303 27.33 3.73 10.04
C ALA A 303 28.66 3.70 9.26
N GLU A 304 29.79 3.85 9.93
CA GLU A 304 31.14 3.76 9.31
C GLU A 304 31.37 2.40 8.65
N GLN A 305 31.05 1.30 9.33
CA GLN A 305 31.18 -0.05 8.75
C GLN A 305 30.28 -0.23 7.52
N THR A 306 29.05 0.29 7.54
CA THR A 306 28.16 0.23 6.38
C THR A 306 28.63 1.10 5.23
N ALA A 307 29.21 2.27 5.51
CA ALA A 307 29.81 3.17 4.52
C ALA A 307 31.02 2.51 3.85
N LEU A 308 31.91 1.88 4.62
CA LEU A 308 33.05 1.11 4.09
C LEU A 308 32.59 -0.04 3.20
N LYS A 309 31.61 -0.84 3.63
CA LYS A 309 31.03 -1.92 2.79
C LYS A 309 30.40 -1.41 1.50
N ARG A 310 29.77 -0.22 1.52
CA ARG A 310 29.22 0.41 0.31
C ARG A 310 30.35 0.89 -0.61
N ALA A 311 31.39 1.51 -0.05
CA ALA A 311 32.57 1.95 -0.79
C ALA A 311 33.27 0.77 -1.49
N GLU A 312 33.53 -0.33 -0.77
CA GLU A 312 34.10 -1.56 -1.35
C GLU A 312 33.24 -2.12 -2.49
N LYS A 313 31.92 -2.21 -2.30
CA LYS A 313 31.01 -2.67 -3.37
C LYS A 313 31.03 -1.74 -4.59
N THR A 314 31.17 -0.43 -4.39
CA THR A 314 31.29 0.52 -5.51
C THR A 314 32.63 0.38 -6.22
N GLN A 315 33.72 0.16 -5.50
CA GLN A 315 35.04 -0.11 -6.08
C GLN A 315 35.04 -1.44 -6.86
N GLU A 316 34.48 -2.51 -6.31
CA GLU A 316 34.39 -3.80 -7.01
C GLU A 316 33.56 -3.69 -8.30
N LYS A 317 32.46 -2.93 -8.28
CA LYS A 317 31.67 -2.64 -9.49
C LYS A 317 32.46 -1.83 -10.51
N ALA A 318 33.22 -0.82 -10.07
CA ALA A 318 34.09 -0.03 -10.93
C ALA A 318 35.19 -0.90 -11.56
N ASP A 319 35.86 -1.75 -10.77
CA ASP A 319 36.87 -2.69 -11.26
C ASP A 319 36.29 -3.68 -12.27
N ARG A 320 35.09 -4.20 -12.01
CA ARG A 320 34.39 -5.10 -12.92
C ARG A 320 34.04 -4.39 -14.23
N ALA A 321 33.62 -3.12 -14.17
CA ALA A 321 33.38 -2.29 -15.35
C ALA A 321 34.66 -2.01 -16.13
N MET A 322 35.77 -1.68 -15.46
CA MET A 322 37.09 -1.49 -16.08
C MET A 322 37.58 -2.76 -16.78
N ARG A 323 37.44 -3.94 -16.15
CA ARG A 323 37.79 -5.23 -16.77
C ARG A 323 36.95 -5.51 -18.01
N ARG A 324 35.64 -5.22 -17.98
CA ARG A 324 34.76 -5.38 -19.15
C ARG A 324 35.14 -4.40 -20.27
N ALA A 325 35.44 -3.15 -19.94
CA ALA A 325 35.90 -2.14 -20.90
C ALA A 325 37.22 -2.56 -21.57
N ALA A 326 38.19 -3.06 -20.79
CA ALA A 326 39.46 -3.57 -21.29
C ALA A 326 39.26 -4.78 -22.22
N GLN A 327 38.41 -5.75 -21.84
CA GLN A 327 38.07 -6.89 -22.70
C GLN A 327 37.40 -6.45 -24.01
N HIS A 328 36.52 -5.44 -23.96
CA HIS A 328 35.89 -4.88 -25.14
C HIS A 328 36.91 -4.20 -26.07
N GLN A 329 37.84 -3.41 -25.52
CA GLN A 329 38.92 -2.80 -26.31
C GLN A 329 39.80 -3.85 -26.99
N MET A 330 40.16 -4.93 -26.29
CA MET A 330 40.92 -6.03 -26.88
C MET A 330 40.15 -6.73 -28.01
N ARG A 331 38.84 -6.93 -27.87
CA ARG A 331 37.99 -7.47 -28.96
C ARG A 331 37.91 -6.53 -30.16
N LEU A 332 37.81 -5.23 -29.91
CA LEU A 332 37.78 -4.21 -30.95
C LEU A 332 39.10 -4.17 -31.73
N GLN A 333 40.24 -4.23 -31.04
CA GLN A 333 41.56 -4.33 -31.68
C GLN A 333 41.68 -5.60 -32.53
N ARG A 334 41.33 -6.78 -32.01
CA ARG A 334 41.31 -8.03 -32.79
C ARG A 334 40.38 -7.95 -34.01
N ALA A 335 39.23 -7.27 -33.88
CA ALA A 335 38.32 -7.07 -35.00
C ALA A 335 38.90 -6.12 -36.07
N GLN A 336 39.62 -5.07 -35.66
CA GLN A 336 40.34 -4.17 -36.57
C GLN A 336 41.49 -4.88 -37.28
N GLU A 337 42.31 -5.64 -36.55
CA GLU A 337 43.37 -6.49 -37.13
C GLU A 337 42.78 -7.50 -38.12
N ASN A 338 41.68 -8.18 -37.77
CA ASN A 338 41.00 -9.09 -38.68
C ASN A 338 40.42 -8.39 -39.92
N LYS A 339 39.96 -7.14 -39.80
CA LYS A 339 39.53 -6.34 -40.96
C LYS A 339 40.72 -5.97 -41.84
N GLN A 340 41.84 -5.52 -41.27
CA GLN A 340 43.07 -5.22 -42.00
C GLN A 340 43.63 -6.47 -42.69
N ASN A 341 43.63 -7.63 -42.02
CA ASN A 341 44.02 -8.91 -42.59
C ASN A 341 43.08 -9.36 -43.73
N LYS A 342 41.78 -9.09 -43.63
CA LYS A 342 40.83 -9.34 -44.73
C LYS A 342 41.05 -8.38 -45.89
N LEU A 343 41.36 -7.11 -45.64
CA LEU A 343 41.62 -6.12 -46.66
C LEU A 343 42.91 -6.45 -47.43
N SER A 344 44.01 -6.73 -46.73
CA SER A 344 45.26 -7.20 -47.35
C SER A 344 45.05 -8.48 -48.15
N ARG A 345 44.34 -9.48 -47.60
CA ARG A 345 44.00 -10.71 -48.35
C ARG A 345 43.12 -10.43 -49.57
N LEU A 346 42.18 -9.49 -49.49
CA LEU A 346 41.35 -9.08 -50.63
C LEU A 346 42.18 -8.35 -51.69
N GLU A 347 43.16 -7.53 -51.29
CA GLU A 347 44.10 -6.88 -52.19
C GLU A 347 45.00 -7.90 -52.89
N GLU A 348 45.52 -8.89 -52.16
CA GLU A 348 46.27 -10.02 -52.73
C GLU A 348 45.42 -10.82 -53.73
N ILE A 349 44.17 -11.16 -53.35
CA ILE A 349 43.24 -11.87 -54.25
C ILE A 349 42.90 -11.00 -55.46
N LYS A 350 42.73 -9.68 -55.31
CA LYS A 350 42.51 -8.77 -56.44
C LYS A 350 43.74 -8.69 -57.33
N ALA A 351 44.94 -8.61 -56.78
CA ALA A 351 46.18 -8.61 -57.56
C ALA A 351 46.34 -9.94 -58.32
N GLN A 352 46.09 -11.08 -57.67
CA GLN A 352 46.07 -12.40 -58.31
C GLN A 352 44.98 -12.51 -59.37
N LYS A 353 43.77 -11.99 -59.12
CA LYS A 353 42.68 -11.98 -60.09
C LYS A 353 42.92 -11.01 -61.24
N VAL A 354 43.59 -9.89 -61.04
CA VAL A 354 43.99 -8.98 -62.12
C VAL A 354 45.07 -9.64 -62.97
N ALA A 355 46.03 -10.34 -62.35
CA ALA A 355 47.02 -11.14 -63.06
C ALA A 355 46.38 -12.33 -63.82
N GLN A 356 45.43 -13.04 -63.20
CA GLN A 356 44.67 -14.12 -63.84
C GLN A 356 43.66 -13.61 -64.88
N ALA A 357 43.08 -12.42 -64.71
CA ALA A 357 42.18 -11.79 -65.68
C ALA A 357 42.95 -11.16 -66.84
N GLN A 358 44.18 -10.71 -66.63
CA GLN A 358 45.10 -10.38 -67.73
C GLN A 358 45.49 -11.66 -68.48
N ALA A 359 45.82 -12.75 -67.79
CA ALA A 359 46.09 -14.05 -68.42
C ALA A 359 44.85 -14.68 -69.10
N ALA A 360 43.63 -14.46 -68.59
CA ALA A 360 42.39 -14.96 -69.17
C ALA A 360 41.85 -14.05 -70.29
N LYS A 361 42.18 -12.75 -70.29
CA LYS A 361 41.88 -11.84 -71.41
C LYS A 361 42.69 -12.16 -72.67
N ASP A 362 43.83 -12.81 -72.52
CA ASP A 362 44.64 -13.30 -73.65
C ASP A 362 44.23 -14.71 -74.14
N ALA A 363 43.36 -15.44 -73.41
CA ALA A 363 43.09 -16.84 -73.70
C ALA A 363 41.64 -17.20 -74.07
N LEU A 364 40.60 -16.48 -73.64
CA LEU A 364 39.21 -16.80 -74.05
C LEU A 364 38.27 -15.60 -73.92
N GLY A 365 37.82 -15.09 -75.08
CA GLY A 365 36.65 -14.21 -75.16
C GLY A 365 35.38 -14.98 -74.82
N VAL A 366 34.92 -14.88 -73.56
CA VAL A 366 33.59 -15.37 -73.18
C VAL A 366 32.88 -14.35 -72.27
N ASN A 367 31.71 -13.95 -72.75
CA ASN A 367 30.80 -12.92 -72.28
C ASN A 367 30.04 -13.40 -71.02
N PRO A 368 30.07 -12.71 -69.86
CA PRO A 368 29.39 -13.14 -68.63
C PRO A 368 27.93 -12.64 -68.55
N HIS A 369 27.23 -12.62 -69.69
CA HIS A 369 25.79 -12.40 -69.74
C HIS A 369 25.12 -13.67 -70.26
N SER A 370 25.04 -14.67 -69.39
CA SER A 370 24.07 -15.76 -69.54
C SER A 370 22.74 -15.26 -68.95
N PRO A 371 21.72 -14.96 -69.78
CA PRO A 371 20.41 -14.61 -69.28
C PRO A 371 19.80 -15.85 -68.62
N LEU A 372 19.52 -15.76 -67.33
CA LEU A 372 18.63 -16.71 -66.65
C LEU A 372 17.30 -16.71 -67.41
N LYS A 373 16.88 -17.89 -67.89
CA LYS A 373 15.55 -18.11 -68.49
C LYS A 373 14.49 -17.64 -67.49
N VAL A 374 13.92 -16.47 -67.75
CA VAL A 374 12.74 -15.97 -67.06
C VAL A 374 11.57 -16.83 -67.49
N ASN A 375 11.21 -17.82 -66.66
CA ASN A 375 9.93 -18.48 -66.79
C ASN A 375 8.83 -17.42 -66.62
N ARG A 376 7.95 -17.36 -67.63
CA ARG A 376 6.89 -16.39 -67.90
C ARG A 376 6.29 -15.74 -66.65
N VAL A 377 6.49 -14.42 -66.52
CA VAL A 377 5.82 -13.53 -65.55
C VAL A 377 4.43 -13.15 -66.07
N LEU A 378 3.59 -14.12 -66.45
CA LEU A 378 2.25 -13.83 -66.97
C LEU A 378 1.12 -14.06 -65.95
N ASP A 379 1.35 -14.81 -64.86
CA ASP A 379 0.25 -15.19 -63.95
C ASP A 379 0.14 -14.36 -62.66
N PHE A 380 1.09 -13.45 -62.36
CA PHE A 380 1.11 -12.75 -61.07
C PHE A 380 0.33 -11.43 -61.03
N LYS A 381 -0.30 -11.01 -62.14
CA LYS A 381 -1.18 -9.83 -62.15
C LYS A 381 -2.49 -10.04 -61.37
N ALA A 382 -2.87 -11.29 -61.12
CA ALA A 382 -4.12 -11.65 -60.43
C ALA A 382 -3.98 -11.83 -58.90
N VAL A 383 -2.76 -11.72 -58.33
CA VAL A 383 -2.56 -11.91 -56.88
C VAL A 383 -2.95 -10.64 -56.13
N THR A 384 -4.17 -10.62 -55.60
CA THR A 384 -4.72 -9.61 -54.70
C THR A 384 -4.56 -10.05 -53.23
N PRO A 385 -4.72 -9.15 -52.23
CA PRO A 385 -4.76 -9.54 -50.83
C PRO A 385 -5.86 -10.56 -50.49
N GLU A 386 -6.89 -10.69 -51.34
CA GLU A 386 -7.98 -11.67 -51.18
C GLU A 386 -7.68 -13.03 -51.81
N THR A 387 -6.53 -13.18 -52.49
CA THR A 387 -6.15 -14.47 -53.08
C THR A 387 -5.78 -15.47 -51.96
N PRO A 388 -6.48 -16.63 -51.86
CA PRO A 388 -6.22 -17.60 -50.80
C PRO A 388 -4.78 -18.13 -50.86
N ASP A 389 -4.20 -18.42 -49.69
CA ASP A 389 -2.85 -19.00 -49.59
C ASP A 389 -2.84 -20.38 -50.26
N PRO A 390 -1.94 -20.67 -51.22
CA PRO A 390 -1.87 -21.95 -51.92
C PRO A 390 -1.64 -23.14 -50.98
N ARG A 391 -1.18 -22.91 -49.74
CA ARG A 391 -1.02 -23.96 -48.72
C ARG A 391 -2.36 -24.53 -48.23
N ILE A 392 -3.49 -23.86 -48.47
CA ILE A 392 -4.83 -24.35 -48.10
C ILE A 392 -5.14 -25.69 -48.81
N TYR A 393 -4.55 -25.92 -49.99
CA TYR A 393 -4.74 -27.16 -50.75
C TYR A 393 -3.88 -28.33 -50.26
N LEU A 394 -3.09 -28.17 -49.20
CA LEU A 394 -2.31 -29.27 -48.64
C LEU A 394 -3.18 -30.17 -47.77
N SER A 395 -2.85 -31.46 -47.74
CA SER A 395 -3.45 -32.38 -46.77
C SER A 395 -3.07 -31.98 -45.34
N PHE A 396 -3.92 -32.29 -44.35
CA PHE A 396 -3.64 -31.97 -42.95
C PHE A 396 -2.31 -32.55 -42.45
N SER A 397 -1.93 -33.76 -42.93
CA SER A 397 -0.63 -34.37 -42.62
C SER A 397 0.54 -33.56 -43.19
N ASP A 398 0.42 -33.07 -44.42
CA ASP A 398 1.48 -32.28 -45.07
C ASP A 398 1.60 -30.89 -44.45
N LEU A 399 0.46 -30.27 -44.11
CA LEU A 399 0.44 -28.99 -43.38
C LEU A 399 1.14 -29.11 -42.02
N LYS A 400 0.91 -30.22 -41.30
CA LYS A 400 1.60 -30.49 -40.02
C LYS A 400 3.11 -30.66 -40.19
N THR A 401 3.58 -31.22 -41.31
CA THR A 401 5.03 -31.28 -41.59
C THR A 401 5.59 -29.90 -41.92
N LEU A 402 4.87 -29.09 -42.68
CA LEU A 402 5.28 -27.73 -43.04
C LEU A 402 5.36 -26.82 -41.81
N CYS A 403 4.39 -26.91 -40.89
CA CYS A 403 4.39 -26.13 -39.65
C CYS A 403 5.52 -26.48 -38.67
N LYS A 404 6.08 -27.70 -38.74
CA LYS A 404 7.27 -28.06 -37.93
C LYS A 404 8.52 -27.34 -38.40
N ASP A 405 8.64 -27.09 -39.71
CA ASP A 405 9.82 -26.47 -40.30
C ASP A 405 9.69 -24.94 -40.40
N ARG A 406 8.47 -24.41 -40.55
CA ARG A 406 8.17 -22.97 -40.66
C ARG A 406 6.74 -22.64 -40.20
N LEU A 407 6.58 -21.72 -39.26
CA LEU A 407 5.27 -21.11 -38.98
C LEU A 407 4.92 -20.07 -40.04
N GLN A 408 3.64 -20.01 -40.42
CA GLN A 408 3.06 -19.03 -41.35
C GLN A 408 3.37 -17.58 -40.93
N ASP A 409 3.44 -17.33 -39.62
CA ASP A 409 3.80 -16.03 -39.03
C ASP A 409 5.20 -15.54 -39.44
N ALA A 410 6.12 -16.43 -39.78
CA ALA A 410 7.48 -16.06 -40.16
C ALA A 410 7.53 -15.30 -41.49
N ASP A 411 6.65 -15.64 -42.44
CA ASP A 411 6.59 -14.96 -43.74
C ASP A 411 5.97 -13.56 -43.61
N ASP A 412 5.14 -13.36 -42.59
CA ASP A 412 4.55 -12.06 -42.29
C ASP A 412 5.53 -11.09 -41.62
N VAL A 413 6.42 -11.61 -40.79
CA VAL A 413 7.49 -10.85 -40.13
C VAL A 413 8.59 -10.40 -41.11
N TYR A 414 8.81 -11.10 -42.23
CA TYR A 414 9.89 -10.72 -43.15
C TYR A 414 9.72 -9.31 -43.75
N THR A 415 10.82 -8.57 -43.75
CA THR A 415 10.97 -7.32 -44.51
C THR A 415 11.04 -7.60 -46.02
N LEU A 416 10.74 -6.61 -46.86
CA LEU A 416 10.78 -6.75 -48.32
C LEU A 416 12.17 -7.21 -48.84
N MET A 417 13.24 -6.76 -48.19
CA MET A 417 14.62 -7.15 -48.52
C MET A 417 14.90 -8.62 -48.19
N GLN A 418 14.42 -9.11 -47.04
CA GLN A 418 14.54 -10.51 -46.64
C GLN A 418 13.76 -11.41 -47.61
N LEU A 419 12.54 -11.03 -47.99
CA LEU A 419 11.74 -11.75 -49.00
C LEU A 419 12.45 -11.86 -50.35
N LYS A 420 13.07 -10.77 -50.81
CA LYS A 420 13.87 -10.79 -52.05
C LYS A 420 15.08 -11.73 -51.94
N ALA A 421 15.75 -11.75 -50.80
CA ALA A 421 16.89 -12.65 -50.56
C ALA A 421 16.45 -14.12 -50.54
N THR A 422 15.33 -14.43 -49.88
CA THR A 422 14.77 -15.80 -49.82
C THR A 422 14.19 -16.26 -51.15
N CYS A 423 13.54 -15.37 -51.93
CA CYS A 423 13.11 -15.70 -53.30
C CYS A 423 14.32 -15.99 -54.19
N ARG A 424 15.38 -15.18 -54.09
CA ARG A 424 16.62 -15.38 -54.85
C ARG A 424 17.32 -16.69 -54.50
N SER A 425 17.39 -17.04 -53.21
CA SER A 425 18.01 -18.31 -52.79
C SER A 425 17.23 -19.53 -53.24
N LYS A 426 15.90 -19.42 -53.39
CA LYS A 426 15.03 -20.46 -53.92
C LYS A 426 14.85 -20.44 -55.45
N GLY A 427 15.57 -19.56 -56.16
CA GLY A 427 15.48 -19.44 -57.63
C GLY A 427 14.15 -18.86 -58.14
N LEU A 428 13.40 -18.16 -57.28
CA LEU A 428 12.13 -17.52 -57.61
C LEU A 428 12.34 -16.08 -58.11
N SER A 429 11.32 -15.54 -58.80
CA SER A 429 11.32 -14.14 -59.21
C SER A 429 11.43 -13.21 -58.00
N THR A 430 12.23 -12.16 -58.13
CA THR A 430 12.33 -11.09 -57.10
C THR A 430 11.60 -9.82 -57.50
N ALA A 431 10.93 -9.85 -58.66
CA ALA A 431 10.09 -8.78 -59.16
C ALA A 431 8.64 -9.00 -58.67
N GLY A 432 8.12 -8.06 -57.89
CA GLY A 432 6.75 -8.09 -57.39
C GLY A 432 6.56 -7.28 -56.09
N THR A 433 5.30 -7.13 -55.69
CA THR A 433 4.92 -6.57 -54.38
C THR A 433 5.26 -7.55 -53.25
N LYS A 434 5.22 -7.08 -51.99
CA LYS A 434 5.47 -7.93 -50.81
C LYS A 434 4.56 -9.17 -50.81
N ILE A 435 3.29 -8.96 -51.13
CA ILE A 435 2.24 -9.98 -51.19
C ILE A 435 2.55 -11.02 -52.28
N GLN A 436 2.93 -10.57 -53.48
CA GLN A 436 3.30 -11.48 -54.58
C GLN A 436 4.50 -12.36 -54.24
N MET A 437 5.50 -11.82 -53.54
CA MET A 437 6.67 -12.62 -53.12
C MET A 437 6.32 -13.62 -52.02
N ARG A 438 5.46 -13.27 -51.06
CA ARG A 438 4.93 -14.22 -50.06
C ARG A 438 4.16 -15.35 -50.74
N TYR A 439 3.26 -15.00 -51.65
CA TYR A 439 2.50 -15.97 -52.44
C TYR A 439 3.41 -16.90 -53.25
N GLN A 440 4.47 -16.38 -53.88
CA GLN A 440 5.45 -17.20 -54.60
C GLN A 440 6.22 -18.16 -53.68
N LEU A 441 6.58 -17.73 -52.48
CA LEU A 441 7.24 -18.59 -51.50
C LEU A 441 6.29 -19.69 -51.01
N ALA A 442 5.05 -19.33 -50.68
CA ALA A 442 4.02 -20.27 -50.26
C ALA A 442 3.70 -21.30 -51.36
N LEU A 443 3.55 -20.85 -52.61
CA LEU A 443 3.31 -21.71 -53.76
C LEU A 443 4.47 -22.66 -54.04
N ASN A 444 5.71 -22.17 -53.94
CA ASN A 444 6.90 -23.01 -54.10
C ASN A 444 7.04 -24.06 -52.98
N GLU A 445 6.57 -23.75 -51.77
CA GLU A 445 6.55 -24.72 -50.67
C GLU A 445 5.43 -25.73 -50.81
N ALA A 446 4.23 -25.30 -51.18
CA ALA A 446 3.09 -26.18 -51.42
C ALA A 446 3.37 -27.19 -52.54
N ARG A 447 4.02 -26.75 -53.64
CA ARG A 447 4.44 -27.62 -54.76
C ARG A 447 5.41 -28.74 -54.39
N LYS A 448 6.05 -28.69 -53.22
CA LYS A 448 6.92 -29.80 -52.77
C LYS A 448 6.12 -31.03 -52.37
N TYR A 449 4.82 -30.88 -52.09
CA TYR A 449 3.97 -31.94 -51.59
C TYR A 449 3.06 -32.48 -52.69
N PRO A 450 2.97 -33.81 -52.86
CA PRO A 450 2.09 -34.41 -53.87
C PRO A 450 0.59 -34.17 -53.64
N SER A 451 0.17 -33.86 -52.40
CA SER A 451 -1.23 -33.57 -52.08
C SER A 451 -1.70 -32.26 -52.69
N PHE A 452 -0.80 -31.28 -52.85
CA PHE A 452 -1.11 -29.99 -53.44
C PHE A 452 -1.63 -30.15 -54.86
N GLU A 453 -0.92 -30.89 -55.73
CA GLU A 453 -1.34 -31.10 -57.11
C GLU A 453 -2.65 -31.90 -57.20
N LYS A 454 -2.83 -32.90 -56.32
CA LYS A 454 -4.06 -33.73 -56.28
C LYS A 454 -5.30 -32.92 -55.87
N ASN A 455 -5.17 -32.07 -54.85
CA ASN A 455 -6.29 -31.29 -54.35
C ASN A 455 -6.58 -30.09 -55.25
N LEU A 456 -5.55 -29.45 -55.80
CA LEU A 456 -5.71 -28.38 -56.79
C LEU A 456 -6.41 -28.90 -58.06
N ALA A 457 -6.07 -30.10 -58.53
CA ALA A 457 -6.75 -30.73 -59.66
C ALA A 457 -8.24 -31.02 -59.35
N ARG A 458 -8.56 -31.50 -58.14
CA ARG A 458 -9.95 -31.71 -57.72
C ARG A 458 -10.76 -30.42 -57.66
N GLU A 459 -10.16 -29.32 -57.23
CA GLU A 459 -10.86 -28.03 -57.16
C GLU A 459 -11.13 -27.46 -58.55
N ILE A 460 -10.16 -27.58 -59.45
CA ILE A 460 -10.33 -27.18 -60.86
C ILE A 460 -11.39 -28.07 -61.54
N GLU A 461 -11.44 -29.37 -61.25
CA GLU A 461 -12.47 -30.28 -61.75
C GLU A 461 -13.85 -30.05 -61.10
N GLY A 462 -13.89 -29.67 -59.82
CA GLY A 462 -15.12 -29.38 -59.08
C GLY A 462 -15.84 -28.11 -59.55
N ILE A 463 -15.10 -27.13 -60.07
CA ILE A 463 -15.66 -25.89 -60.65
C ILE A 463 -16.27 -26.14 -62.06
N ALA A 464 -16.00 -27.29 -62.68
CA ALA A 464 -16.48 -27.63 -64.02
C ALA A 464 -17.74 -28.52 -64.06
N ARG A 465 -18.39 -28.81 -62.92
CA ARG A 465 -19.70 -29.46 -62.89
C ARG A 465 -20.80 -28.40 -62.70
N PRO A 466 -21.66 -28.14 -63.71
CA PRO A 466 -22.89 -27.42 -63.46
C PRO A 466 -23.81 -28.31 -62.62
N GLU A 467 -24.16 -27.87 -61.42
CA GLU A 467 -25.22 -28.47 -60.61
C GLU A 467 -26.57 -28.01 -61.18
N ASP A 468 -27.22 -28.89 -61.94
CA ASP A 468 -28.67 -28.89 -62.10
C ASP A 468 -29.27 -29.77 -60.99
N GLU A 469 -30.23 -29.17 -60.28
CA GLU A 469 -31.45 -29.74 -59.66
C GLU A 469 -31.41 -30.89 -58.62
N GLU A 470 -32.16 -30.62 -57.53
CA GLU A 470 -32.87 -31.57 -56.64
C GLU A 470 -31.99 -32.47 -55.74
N SER A 471 -32.36 -32.83 -54.51
CA SER A 471 -33.48 -32.63 -53.60
C SER A 471 -32.89 -32.98 -52.21
N GLY A 472 -33.20 -32.25 -51.13
CA GLY A 472 -34.23 -32.71 -50.21
C GLY A 472 -33.87 -34.03 -49.51
N GLU A 473 -33.13 -33.99 -48.40
CA GLU A 473 -33.35 -34.95 -47.30
C GLU A 473 -32.68 -34.54 -45.98
N GLN A 474 -33.44 -34.73 -44.91
CA GLN A 474 -33.13 -34.50 -43.50
C GLN A 474 -32.02 -35.43 -43.04
N ILE A 475 -31.02 -34.95 -42.28
CA ILE A 475 -30.30 -35.81 -41.34
C ILE A 475 -30.15 -35.12 -39.98
N GLU A 476 -30.64 -35.88 -39.01
CA GLU A 476 -30.73 -35.70 -37.58
C GLU A 476 -29.46 -35.24 -36.86
N SER A 477 -29.72 -34.42 -35.85
CA SER A 477 -29.04 -34.30 -34.57
C SER A 477 -28.21 -35.52 -34.14
N ILE A 478 -26.90 -35.31 -33.96
CA ILE A 478 -26.12 -36.04 -32.94
C ILE A 478 -25.37 -35.03 -32.07
N GLU A 479 -25.90 -34.88 -30.87
CA GLU A 479 -25.30 -34.31 -29.68
C GLU A 479 -24.06 -35.10 -29.21
N LYS A 480 -23.15 -34.38 -28.55
CA LYS A 480 -22.25 -34.82 -27.44
C LYS A 480 -21.06 -35.72 -27.87
N ASP A 481 -19.83 -35.53 -27.40
CA ASP A 481 -19.34 -35.04 -26.12
C ASP A 481 -18.05 -34.22 -26.25
N TYR A 482 -17.97 -33.17 -25.43
CA TYR A 482 -16.74 -32.52 -25.02
C TYR A 482 -16.00 -33.42 -24.03
N VAL A 483 -14.76 -33.79 -24.33
CA VAL A 483 -13.82 -34.31 -23.32
C VAL A 483 -12.57 -33.45 -23.35
N ILE A 484 -12.40 -32.72 -22.25
CA ILE A 484 -11.17 -32.06 -21.80
C ILE A 484 -10.18 -33.14 -21.35
N LEU A 485 -8.87 -32.88 -21.58
CA LEU A 485 -7.63 -33.44 -21.01
C LEU A 485 -6.67 -33.78 -22.18
N VAL A 486 -5.44 -33.27 -22.28
CA VAL A 486 -4.44 -32.81 -21.30
C VAL A 486 -3.74 -31.55 -21.79
#